data_AF-Q9SH21-F1
#
_entry.id   AF-Q9SH21-F1
#
_cell.length_a   1.000
_cell.length_b   1.000
_cell.length_c   1.000
_cell.angle_alpha   90.00
_cell.angle_beta   90.00
_cell.angle_gamma   90.00
#
_symmetry.space_group_name_H-M   'P 1'
#
loop_
_entity.id
_entity.type
_entity.pdbx_description
1 polymer ?
#
loop_
_entity_poly.entity_id
_entity_poly.type
_entity_poly.pdbx_seq_one_letter_code
_entity_poly.pdbx_strand_id
1 'polypeptide(L)'
;MGISFSIPFDPCVNKVSQWLDMKVSYTHNLEKNLVALETTMEELKAKRDDLLRKLKREEDRGLQTLGEIKVWLNRVETIESRVNDLLNARNAELQRLCLCGFCSKSLTTSYRYGKSVFLKLREVEKLERRVFEVISDQASTSEVEEQQLQPTIVGQETMLDNAWNHLMEDGVGIMGLYGMGGVGKTTLLTQINNKFSKYMCGFDSVIWVVVSKEVNVENILDEIAQKVHISGEKWDTKYKYQKGVYLYNFLRKMRFVLFLDDIWEKVNLVEIGVPFPTIKNKCKVVFTTRSLDVCTSMGVEKPMEVQCLADNDAYDLFQKKVGQITLGSDPEIRELSRVVAKKCCGLPLALNVVSETMSCKRTVQEWRHAIYVLNSYAAKFSGMDDKILPLLKYSYDSLKGEDVKMCLLYCALFPEDAKIRKENLIEYWICEEIIDGSEGIDKAENQGYEIIGSLVRASLLMEEVELDGANIVCLHDVVREMALWIASDLGKQNEAFIVRASVGLREILKVENWNVVRRMSLMKNNIAHLDGRLDCMELTTLLLQSTHLEKISSEF
;
A
#
# COMPACT_ATOMS: atom_id res chain seq x y z
N MET A 1 64.72 -50.39 -73.02
CA MET A 1 65.82 -50.59 -72.05
C MET A 1 66.30 -49.23 -71.58
N GLY A 2 66.19 -48.99 -70.26
CA GLY A 2 66.94 -47.95 -69.52
C GLY A 2 66.43 -46.51 -69.66
N ILE A 3 66.34 -45.67 -68.62
CA ILE A 3 66.68 -45.76 -67.20
C ILE A 3 65.73 -44.80 -66.46
N SER A 4 65.11 -45.27 -65.38
CA SER A 4 64.45 -44.42 -64.38
C SER A 4 65.51 -43.76 -63.49
N PHE A 5 65.51 -42.43 -63.39
CA PHE A 5 66.12 -41.75 -62.25
C PHE A 5 65.05 -41.57 -61.17
N SER A 6 65.03 -42.48 -60.21
CA SER A 6 64.32 -42.29 -58.94
C SER A 6 65.28 -41.61 -57.96
N ILE A 7 65.01 -40.35 -57.62
CA ILE A 7 65.60 -39.70 -56.45
C ILE A 7 64.60 -39.87 -55.30
N PRO A 8 64.98 -40.37 -54.12
CA PRO A 8 64.08 -40.43 -52.97
C PRO A 8 63.87 -39.00 -52.43
N PHE A 9 62.63 -38.52 -52.46
CA PHE A 9 62.29 -37.25 -51.79
C PHE A 9 62.18 -37.46 -50.28
N ASP A 10 63.06 -36.77 -49.55
CA ASP A 10 63.20 -36.74 -48.09
C ASP A 10 61.87 -36.35 -47.38
N PRO A 11 61.50 -36.98 -46.24
CA PRO A 11 60.36 -36.58 -45.40
C PRO A 11 60.33 -35.09 -45.05
N CYS A 12 61.48 -34.42 -44.98
CA CYS A 12 61.57 -32.98 -44.81
C CYS A 12 61.00 -32.21 -46.01
N VAL A 13 61.21 -32.70 -47.24
CA VAL A 13 60.71 -32.04 -48.46
C VAL A 13 59.20 -32.21 -48.60
N ASN A 14 58.63 -33.34 -48.17
CA ASN A 14 57.17 -33.50 -48.12
C ASN A 14 56.51 -32.57 -47.08
N LYS A 15 57.14 -32.36 -45.92
CA LYS A 15 56.67 -31.35 -44.94
C LYS A 15 56.81 -29.93 -45.47
N VAL A 16 57.90 -29.62 -46.18
CA VAL A 16 58.10 -28.31 -46.82
C VAL A 16 57.12 -28.08 -47.97
N SER A 17 56.82 -29.11 -48.79
CA SER A 17 55.81 -29.08 -49.85
C SER A 17 54.42 -28.84 -49.27
N GLN A 18 53.99 -29.62 -48.28
CA GLN A 18 52.70 -29.42 -47.62
C GLN A 18 52.58 -28.04 -46.94
N TRP A 19 53.68 -27.54 -46.38
CA TRP A 19 53.73 -26.21 -45.77
C TRP A 19 53.67 -25.11 -46.83
N LEU A 20 54.34 -25.28 -47.97
CA LEU A 20 54.26 -24.38 -49.12
C LEU A 20 52.86 -24.40 -49.74
N ASP A 21 52.24 -25.57 -49.90
CA ASP A 21 50.87 -25.73 -50.41
C ASP A 21 49.86 -25.04 -49.48
N MET A 22 50.00 -25.19 -48.17
CA MET A 22 49.18 -24.47 -47.18
C MET A 22 49.38 -22.95 -47.27
N LYS A 23 50.62 -22.48 -47.41
CA LYS A 23 50.93 -21.05 -47.51
C LYS A 23 50.39 -20.42 -48.79
N VAL A 24 50.57 -21.11 -49.91
CA VAL A 24 50.08 -20.70 -51.23
C VAL A 24 48.55 -20.70 -51.25
N SER A 25 47.89 -21.64 -50.56
CA SER A 25 46.43 -21.70 -50.48
C SER A 25 45.79 -20.46 -49.83
N TYR A 26 46.39 -19.91 -48.76
CA TYR A 26 45.86 -18.68 -48.13
C TYR A 26 46.00 -17.44 -49.00
N THR A 27 47.08 -17.34 -49.78
CA THR A 27 47.30 -16.23 -50.72
C THR A 27 46.49 -16.39 -52.01
N HIS A 28 46.38 -17.61 -52.52
CA HIS A 28 45.62 -17.91 -53.74
C HIS A 28 44.11 -17.72 -53.52
N ASN A 29 43.59 -18.13 -52.36
CA ASN A 29 42.18 -17.97 -52.01
C ASN A 29 41.88 -16.62 -51.33
N LEU A 30 42.84 -15.69 -51.24
CA LEU A 30 42.68 -14.45 -50.47
C LEU A 30 41.49 -13.62 -50.96
N GLU A 31 41.40 -13.38 -52.27
CA GLU A 31 40.31 -12.59 -52.86
C GLU A 31 38.94 -13.24 -52.61
N LYS A 32 38.84 -14.56 -52.81
CA LYS A 32 37.63 -15.33 -52.51
C LYS A 32 37.24 -15.28 -51.03
N ASN A 33 38.22 -15.40 -50.14
CA ASN A 33 38.00 -15.34 -48.69
C ASN A 33 37.62 -13.93 -48.22
N LEU A 34 38.12 -12.88 -48.86
CA LEU A 34 37.73 -11.49 -48.58
C LEU A 34 36.27 -11.24 -48.96
N VAL A 35 35.86 -11.67 -50.16
CA VAL A 35 34.46 -11.56 -50.60
C VAL A 35 33.56 -12.34 -49.64
N ALA A 36 33.91 -13.59 -49.31
CA ALA A 36 33.14 -14.38 -48.36
C ALA A 36 33.08 -13.73 -46.96
N LEU A 37 34.19 -13.15 -46.48
CA LEU A 37 34.24 -12.47 -45.18
C LEU A 37 33.33 -11.24 -45.17
N GLU A 38 33.35 -10.44 -46.23
CA GLU A 38 32.49 -9.25 -46.38
C GLU A 38 31.00 -9.67 -46.37
N THR A 39 30.63 -10.66 -47.19
CA THR A 39 29.25 -11.17 -47.28
C THR A 39 28.77 -11.78 -45.96
N THR A 40 29.52 -12.71 -45.34
CA THR A 40 29.09 -13.34 -44.08
C THR A 40 29.05 -12.32 -42.93
N MET A 41 29.87 -11.27 -42.99
CA MET A 41 29.80 -10.19 -42.01
C MET A 41 28.53 -9.35 -42.17
N GLU A 42 28.11 -9.05 -43.40
CA GLU A 42 26.83 -8.36 -43.67
C GLU A 42 25.63 -9.17 -43.16
N GLU A 43 25.61 -10.48 -43.40
CA GLU A 43 24.59 -11.40 -42.88
C GLU A 43 24.56 -11.40 -41.34
N LEU A 44 25.73 -11.44 -40.70
CA LEU A 44 25.84 -11.39 -39.25
C LEU A 44 25.33 -10.05 -38.67
N LYS A 45 25.60 -8.92 -39.34
CA LYS A 45 25.08 -7.60 -38.94
C LYS A 45 23.56 -7.55 -39.05
N ALA A 46 23.00 -8.02 -40.17
CA ALA A 46 21.55 -8.09 -40.35
C ALA A 46 20.90 -8.93 -39.24
N LYS A 47 21.49 -10.08 -38.90
CA LYS A 47 21.02 -10.96 -37.82
C LYS A 47 21.10 -10.29 -36.44
N ARG A 48 22.18 -9.54 -36.16
CA ARG A 48 22.31 -8.74 -34.94
C ARG A 48 21.19 -7.70 -34.86
N ASP A 49 20.94 -6.96 -35.94
CA ASP A 49 19.95 -5.88 -35.96
C ASP A 49 18.52 -6.42 -35.81
N ASP A 50 18.22 -7.58 -36.41
CA ASP A 50 16.97 -8.32 -36.20
C ASP A 50 16.80 -8.74 -34.74
N LEU A 51 17.86 -9.26 -34.12
CA LEU A 51 17.84 -9.67 -32.73
C LEU A 51 17.65 -8.46 -31.80
N LEU A 52 18.35 -7.35 -32.03
CA LEU A 52 18.18 -6.11 -31.28
C LEU A 52 16.74 -5.56 -31.39
N ARG A 53 16.13 -5.62 -32.58
CA ARG A 53 14.71 -5.25 -32.76
C ARG A 53 13.77 -6.16 -31.98
N LYS A 54 14.05 -7.46 -31.90
CA LYS A 54 13.26 -8.40 -31.09
C LYS A 54 13.45 -8.15 -29.59
N LEU A 55 14.69 -8.01 -29.12
CA LEU A 55 15.00 -7.71 -27.72
C LEU A 55 14.32 -6.43 -27.26
N LYS A 56 14.33 -5.37 -28.07
CA LYS A 56 13.63 -4.13 -27.75
C LYS A 56 12.12 -4.35 -27.53
N ARG A 57 11.49 -5.24 -28.31
CA ARG A 57 10.06 -5.58 -28.12
C ARG A 57 9.81 -6.36 -26.84
N GLU A 58 10.74 -7.23 -26.44
CA GLU A 58 10.62 -8.00 -25.20
C GLU A 58 10.96 -7.15 -23.96
N GLU A 59 11.92 -6.22 -24.06
CA GLU A 59 12.18 -5.19 -23.04
C GLU A 59 10.98 -4.25 -22.88
N ASP A 60 10.32 -3.87 -23.98
CA ASP A 60 9.05 -3.12 -23.95
C ASP A 60 7.89 -3.91 -23.29
N ARG A 61 8.05 -5.23 -23.11
CA ARG A 61 7.13 -6.13 -22.38
C ARG A 61 7.62 -6.41 -20.94
N GLY A 62 8.71 -5.80 -20.50
CA GLY A 62 9.26 -5.97 -19.15
C GLY A 62 10.07 -7.24 -18.96
N LEU A 63 10.47 -7.94 -20.04
CA LEU A 63 11.28 -9.15 -19.96
C LEU A 63 12.78 -8.82 -19.99
N GLN A 64 13.60 -9.65 -19.34
CA GLN A 64 15.05 -9.45 -19.31
C GLN A 64 15.78 -10.25 -20.38
N THR A 65 16.72 -9.58 -21.05
CA THR A 65 17.63 -10.18 -22.04
C THR A 65 18.60 -11.17 -21.36
N LEU A 66 18.66 -12.40 -21.88
CA LEU A 66 19.54 -13.46 -21.38
C LEU A 66 21.03 -13.07 -21.46
N GLY A 67 21.81 -13.46 -20.45
CA GLY A 67 23.24 -13.16 -20.37
C GLY A 67 24.05 -13.70 -21.57
N GLU A 68 23.67 -14.86 -22.10
CA GLU A 68 24.30 -15.46 -23.28
C GLU A 68 24.21 -14.56 -24.53
N ILE A 69 23.08 -13.87 -24.69
CA ILE A 69 22.83 -12.98 -25.83
C ILE A 69 23.65 -11.70 -25.69
N LYS A 70 23.77 -11.14 -24.46
CA LYS A 70 24.65 -10.00 -24.18
C LYS A 70 26.10 -10.31 -24.56
N VAL A 71 26.59 -11.51 -24.20
CA VAL A 71 27.94 -11.97 -24.57
C VAL A 71 28.09 -12.13 -26.08
N TRP A 72 27.07 -12.66 -26.77
CA TRP A 72 27.11 -12.80 -28.22
C TRP A 72 27.12 -11.44 -28.93
N LEU A 73 26.28 -10.48 -28.53
CA LEU A 73 26.25 -9.13 -29.10
C LEU A 73 27.62 -8.43 -28.98
N ASN A 74 28.23 -8.50 -27.79
CA ASN A 74 29.57 -7.94 -27.57
C ASN A 74 30.65 -8.60 -28.45
N ARG A 75 30.55 -9.93 -28.65
CA ARG A 75 31.46 -10.64 -29.57
C ARG A 75 31.28 -10.21 -31.03
N VAL A 76 30.04 -9.96 -31.45
CA VAL A 76 29.73 -9.46 -32.81
C VAL A 76 30.29 -8.06 -33.02
N GLU A 77 30.16 -7.16 -32.04
CA GLU A 77 30.73 -5.82 -32.11
C GLU A 77 32.27 -5.84 -32.15
N THR A 78 32.88 -6.69 -31.31
CA THR A 78 34.34 -6.86 -31.28
C THR A 78 34.89 -7.41 -32.60
N ILE A 79 34.21 -8.39 -33.22
CA ILE A 79 34.67 -8.97 -34.48
C ILE A 79 34.44 -8.01 -35.65
N GLU A 80 33.36 -7.22 -35.64
CA GLU A 80 33.08 -6.21 -36.65
C GLU A 80 34.22 -5.20 -36.77
N SER A 81 34.68 -4.66 -35.64
CA SER A 81 35.81 -3.72 -35.62
C SER A 81 37.06 -4.33 -36.27
N ARG A 82 37.39 -5.59 -35.93
CA ARG A 82 38.56 -6.30 -36.45
C ARG A 82 38.44 -6.65 -37.95
N VAL A 83 37.23 -6.94 -38.42
CA VAL A 83 36.98 -7.21 -39.85
C VAL A 83 37.11 -5.92 -40.65
N ASN A 84 36.59 -4.80 -40.14
CA ASN A 84 36.75 -3.49 -40.78
C ASN A 84 38.25 -3.12 -40.93
N ASP A 85 39.07 -3.37 -39.90
CA ASP A 85 40.52 -3.16 -40.00
C ASP A 85 41.16 -3.97 -41.14
N LEU A 86 40.75 -5.23 -41.30
CA LEU A 86 41.22 -6.08 -42.39
C LEU A 86 40.75 -5.58 -43.75
N LEU A 87 39.48 -5.20 -43.88
CA LEU A 87 38.91 -4.69 -45.13
C LEU A 87 39.55 -3.34 -45.53
N ASN A 88 39.90 -2.48 -44.58
CA ASN A 88 40.63 -1.24 -44.86
C ASN A 88 42.02 -1.50 -45.48
N ALA A 89 42.68 -2.59 -45.09
CA ALA A 89 43.97 -3.01 -45.65
C ALA A 89 43.84 -3.72 -47.02
N ARG A 90 42.62 -4.05 -47.47
CA ARG A 90 42.35 -4.89 -48.66
C ARG A 90 43.09 -4.43 -49.91
N ASN A 91 42.93 -3.17 -50.29
CA ASN A 91 43.45 -2.65 -51.56
C ASN A 91 44.99 -2.69 -51.60
N ALA A 92 45.64 -2.36 -50.48
CA ALA A 92 47.09 -2.38 -50.37
C ALA A 92 47.66 -3.82 -50.43
N GLU A 93 46.94 -4.79 -49.87
CA GLU A 93 47.36 -6.20 -49.87
C GLU A 93 47.09 -6.91 -51.21
N LEU A 94 45.97 -6.61 -51.88
CA LEU A 94 45.66 -7.16 -53.21
C LEU A 94 46.64 -6.65 -54.28
N GLN A 95 47.07 -5.38 -54.22
CA GLN A 95 48.08 -4.82 -55.13
C GLN A 95 49.49 -5.47 -55.01
N ARG A 96 49.73 -6.24 -53.94
CA ARG A 96 50.97 -7.00 -53.74
C ARG A 96 50.94 -8.37 -54.43
N LEU A 97 49.76 -8.87 -54.82
CA LEU A 97 49.62 -10.13 -55.55
C LEU A 97 50.08 -9.97 -57.00
N CYS A 98 50.66 -11.03 -57.55
CA CYS A 98 51.13 -11.17 -58.93
C CYS A 98 50.80 -12.59 -59.41
N LEU A 99 50.84 -12.82 -60.74
CA LEU A 99 50.54 -14.14 -61.33
C LEU A 99 49.21 -14.73 -60.84
N CYS A 100 48.11 -13.97 -60.96
CA CYS A 100 46.77 -14.41 -60.55
C CYS A 100 46.70 -14.94 -59.10
N GLY A 101 47.45 -14.34 -58.16
CA GLY A 101 47.45 -14.71 -56.74
C GLY A 101 48.41 -15.84 -56.35
N PHE A 102 49.15 -16.42 -57.31
CA PHE A 102 50.15 -17.47 -57.04
C PHE A 102 51.49 -16.93 -56.54
N CYS A 103 51.78 -15.64 -56.72
CA CYS A 103 53.00 -14.99 -56.24
C CYS A 103 52.68 -13.66 -55.57
N SER A 104 53.52 -13.22 -54.63
CA SER A 104 53.40 -11.91 -53.98
C SER A 104 54.73 -11.18 -53.97
N LYS A 105 54.69 -9.86 -54.13
CA LYS A 105 55.85 -8.95 -53.95
C LYS A 105 56.43 -9.04 -52.53
N SER A 106 55.66 -9.56 -51.57
CA SER A 106 56.11 -9.86 -50.20
C SER A 106 55.37 -11.10 -49.66
N LEU A 107 55.91 -12.29 -49.94
CA LEU A 107 55.29 -13.58 -49.59
C LEU A 107 54.86 -13.69 -48.11
N THR A 108 55.69 -13.20 -47.20
CA THR A 108 55.48 -13.33 -45.75
C THR A 108 54.31 -12.48 -45.26
N THR A 109 54.11 -11.29 -45.84
CA THR A 109 53.04 -10.36 -45.44
C THR A 109 51.70 -10.80 -46.02
N SER A 110 51.64 -11.15 -47.32
CA SER A 110 50.42 -11.65 -47.95
C SER A 110 49.94 -12.96 -47.34
N TYR A 111 50.85 -13.86 -46.94
CA TYR A 111 50.47 -15.06 -46.19
C TYR A 111 49.86 -14.73 -44.82
N ARG A 112 50.49 -13.83 -44.04
CA ARG A 112 49.97 -13.44 -42.72
C ARG A 112 48.59 -12.80 -42.84
N TYR A 113 48.41 -11.92 -43.82
CA TYR A 113 47.14 -11.27 -44.10
C TYR A 113 46.08 -12.29 -44.53
N GLY A 114 46.36 -13.14 -45.53
CA GLY A 114 45.42 -14.17 -45.99
C GLY A 114 45.06 -15.20 -44.92
N LYS A 115 46.00 -15.56 -44.05
CA LYS A 115 45.72 -16.37 -42.86
C LYS A 115 44.81 -15.64 -41.88
N SER A 116 45.04 -14.35 -41.65
CA SER A 116 44.20 -13.52 -40.77
C SER A 116 42.75 -13.42 -41.30
N VAL A 117 42.58 -13.13 -42.59
CA VAL A 117 41.28 -13.09 -43.28
C VAL A 117 40.56 -14.43 -43.15
N PHE A 118 41.25 -15.54 -43.43
CA PHE A 118 40.65 -16.87 -43.30
C PHE A 118 40.23 -17.20 -41.87
N LEU A 119 41.08 -16.92 -40.87
CA LEU A 119 40.75 -17.18 -39.48
C LEU A 119 39.55 -16.33 -39.02
N LYS A 120 39.49 -15.06 -39.44
CA LYS A 120 38.36 -14.19 -39.13
C LYS A 120 37.08 -14.65 -39.82
N LEU A 121 37.15 -15.09 -41.06
CA LEU A 121 36.01 -15.70 -41.75
C LEU A 121 35.43 -16.88 -40.96
N ARG A 122 36.28 -17.79 -40.46
CA ARG A 122 35.83 -18.91 -39.61
C ARG A 122 35.19 -18.46 -38.30
N GLU A 123 35.70 -17.40 -37.67
CA GLU A 123 35.10 -16.84 -36.46
C GLU A 123 33.74 -16.20 -36.74
N VAL A 124 33.60 -15.46 -37.85
CA VAL A 124 32.33 -14.85 -38.29
C VAL A 124 31.30 -15.93 -38.62
N GLU A 125 31.67 -16.95 -39.41
CA GLU A 125 30.81 -18.11 -39.73
C GLU A 125 30.32 -18.82 -38.45
N LYS A 126 31.17 -18.93 -37.43
CA LYS A 126 30.80 -19.55 -36.15
C LYS A 126 29.76 -18.73 -35.38
N LEU A 127 29.88 -17.41 -35.40
CA LEU A 127 28.92 -16.51 -34.75
C LEU A 127 27.60 -16.45 -35.52
N GLU A 128 27.66 -16.44 -36.84
CA GLU A 128 26.52 -16.45 -37.75
C GLU A 128 25.66 -17.71 -37.54
N ARG A 129 26.27 -18.90 -37.48
CA ARG A 129 25.53 -20.17 -37.30
C ARG A 129 24.79 -20.32 -35.97
N ARG A 130 25.03 -19.45 -34.98
CA ARG A 130 24.37 -19.55 -33.67
C ARG A 130 22.90 -19.17 -33.79
N VAL A 131 22.00 -20.02 -33.29
CA VAL A 131 20.55 -19.80 -33.28
C VAL A 131 20.08 -19.62 -31.84
N PHE A 132 19.22 -18.64 -31.60
CA PHE A 132 18.59 -18.41 -30.29
C PHE A 132 17.09 -18.71 -30.42
N GLU A 133 16.63 -19.82 -29.83
CA GLU A 133 15.20 -20.18 -29.79
C GLU A 133 14.45 -19.40 -28.70
N VAL A 134 15.10 -19.13 -27.58
CA VAL A 134 14.60 -18.31 -26.47
C VAL A 134 15.52 -17.10 -26.30
N ILE A 135 14.94 -15.89 -26.30
CA ILE A 135 15.71 -14.63 -26.31
C ILE A 135 15.59 -13.79 -25.06
N SER A 136 14.60 -14.08 -24.22
CA SER A 136 14.29 -13.37 -23.00
C SER A 136 13.67 -14.35 -22.01
N ASP A 137 13.92 -14.14 -20.73
CA ASP A 137 13.21 -14.86 -19.67
C ASP A 137 12.13 -13.95 -19.07
N GLN A 138 11.13 -14.53 -18.41
CA GLN A 138 10.29 -13.76 -17.49
C GLN A 138 11.24 -13.04 -16.54
N ALA A 139 11.15 -11.70 -16.51
CA ALA A 139 11.68 -10.97 -15.37
C ALA A 139 11.10 -11.68 -14.14
N SER A 140 11.98 -12.11 -13.23
CA SER A 140 11.61 -12.73 -11.97
C SER A 140 10.32 -12.07 -11.51
N THR A 141 9.22 -12.83 -11.48
CA THR A 141 7.95 -12.35 -10.92
C THR A 141 8.33 -11.61 -9.64
N SER A 142 8.02 -10.32 -9.53
CA SER A 142 8.33 -9.55 -8.32
C SER A 142 7.84 -10.41 -7.16
N GLU A 143 8.77 -10.98 -6.39
CA GLU A 143 8.40 -11.83 -5.27
C GLU A 143 7.49 -10.97 -4.41
N VAL A 144 6.30 -11.48 -4.10
CA VAL A 144 5.34 -10.75 -3.30
C VAL A 144 6.04 -10.39 -2.00
N GLU A 145 6.27 -9.09 -1.78
CA GLU A 145 6.90 -8.62 -0.57
C GLU A 145 5.96 -8.90 0.60
N GLU A 146 6.23 -9.98 1.34
CA GLU A 146 5.51 -10.28 2.57
C GLU A 146 5.77 -9.17 3.57
N GLN A 147 4.69 -8.59 4.08
CA GLN A 147 4.78 -7.59 5.13
C GLN A 147 4.70 -8.25 6.50
N GLN A 148 5.42 -7.66 7.45
CA GLN A 148 5.37 -8.11 8.83
C GLN A 148 3.98 -7.89 9.42
N LEU A 149 3.35 -8.99 9.83
CA LEU A 149 2.13 -8.96 10.61
C LEU A 149 2.46 -8.94 12.10
N GLN A 150 1.59 -8.30 12.87
CA GLN A 150 1.63 -8.43 14.32
C GLN A 150 1.46 -9.89 14.74
N PRO A 151 2.13 -10.35 15.82
CA PRO A 151 2.16 -11.77 16.20
C PRO A 151 0.79 -12.35 16.58
N THR A 152 -0.18 -11.50 16.90
CA THR A 152 -1.48 -11.90 17.40
C THR A 152 -2.56 -11.12 16.66
N ILE A 153 -3.37 -11.84 15.91
CA ILE A 153 -4.56 -11.37 15.20
C ILE A 153 -5.69 -12.31 15.61
N VAL A 154 -6.87 -11.76 15.88
CA VAL A 154 -8.05 -12.50 16.34
C VAL A 154 -9.27 -11.88 15.70
N GLY A 155 -10.26 -12.70 15.31
CA GLY A 155 -11.59 -12.24 14.89
C GLY A 155 -11.66 -11.61 13.50
N GLN A 156 -10.61 -11.77 12.69
CA GLN A 156 -10.58 -11.30 11.30
C GLN A 156 -10.64 -12.44 10.27
N GLU A 157 -10.74 -13.70 10.70
CA GLU A 157 -10.64 -14.88 9.83
C GLU A 157 -11.77 -14.90 8.79
N THR A 158 -13.02 -14.73 9.24
CA THR A 158 -14.19 -14.69 8.36
C THR A 158 -14.16 -13.50 7.40
N MET A 159 -13.75 -12.34 7.90
CA MET A 159 -13.63 -11.12 7.09
C MET A 159 -12.51 -11.25 6.05
N LEU A 160 -11.39 -11.86 6.40
CA LEU A 160 -10.29 -12.16 5.48
C LEU A 160 -10.73 -13.11 4.37
N ASP A 161 -11.49 -14.15 4.69
CA ASP A 161 -11.99 -15.07 3.67
C ASP A 161 -13.04 -14.42 2.77
N ASN A 162 -13.94 -13.60 3.32
CA ASN A 162 -14.90 -12.82 2.54
C ASN A 162 -14.20 -11.82 1.61
N ALA A 163 -13.24 -11.06 2.13
CA ALA A 163 -12.46 -10.10 1.35
C ALA A 163 -11.65 -10.79 0.25
N TRP A 164 -11.01 -11.92 0.57
CA TRP A 164 -10.28 -12.72 -0.40
C TRP A 164 -11.17 -13.25 -1.52
N ASN A 165 -12.31 -13.87 -1.17
CA ASN A 165 -13.24 -14.41 -2.14
C ASN A 165 -13.80 -13.32 -3.06
N HIS A 166 -14.23 -12.20 -2.48
CA HIS A 166 -14.72 -11.06 -3.24
C HIS A 166 -13.63 -10.48 -4.15
N LEU A 167 -12.38 -10.37 -3.66
CA LEU A 167 -11.26 -9.86 -4.46
C LEU A 167 -10.98 -10.76 -5.66
N MET A 168 -11.13 -12.07 -5.51
CA MET A 168 -10.82 -13.04 -6.56
C MET A 168 -11.94 -13.22 -7.60
N GLU A 169 -13.12 -12.61 -7.40
CA GLU A 169 -14.18 -12.60 -8.42
C GLU A 169 -13.73 -11.86 -9.69
N ASP A 170 -14.03 -12.42 -10.87
CA ASP A 170 -13.60 -11.87 -12.17
C ASP A 170 -14.15 -10.45 -12.44
N GLY A 171 -15.35 -10.14 -11.93
CA GLY A 171 -16.00 -8.84 -12.10
C GLY A 171 -15.47 -7.73 -11.19
N VAL A 172 -14.69 -8.08 -10.16
CA VAL A 172 -14.25 -7.12 -9.14
C VAL A 172 -12.95 -6.47 -9.57
N GLY A 173 -13.01 -5.20 -9.95
CA GLY A 173 -11.85 -4.41 -10.33
C GLY A 173 -11.26 -3.57 -9.20
N ILE A 174 -12.12 -2.96 -8.39
CA ILE A 174 -11.73 -2.08 -7.28
C ILE A 174 -12.45 -2.56 -6.02
N MET A 175 -11.71 -2.70 -4.92
CA MET A 175 -12.23 -3.03 -3.60
C MET A 175 -11.78 -1.99 -2.57
N GLY A 176 -12.73 -1.45 -1.81
CA GLY A 176 -12.45 -0.54 -0.70
C GLY A 176 -12.79 -1.19 0.65
N LEU A 177 -11.81 -1.21 1.55
CA LEU A 177 -11.97 -1.58 2.95
C LEU A 177 -12.10 -0.30 3.78
N TYR A 178 -13.26 -0.03 4.38
CA TYR A 178 -13.50 1.18 5.14
C TYR A 178 -13.85 0.90 6.60
N GLY A 179 -13.82 1.92 7.45
CA GLY A 179 -14.19 1.82 8.86
C GLY A 179 -13.39 2.75 9.77
N MET A 180 -13.71 2.73 11.06
CA MET A 180 -13.14 3.63 12.06
C MET A 180 -11.60 3.52 12.18
N GLY A 181 -10.94 4.59 12.63
CA GLY A 181 -9.51 4.56 12.95
C GLY A 181 -9.19 3.47 13.98
N GLY A 182 -8.10 2.73 13.79
CA GLY A 182 -7.68 1.69 14.74
C GLY A 182 -8.43 0.35 14.69
N VAL A 183 -9.39 0.18 13.78
CA VAL A 183 -10.22 -1.04 13.66
C VAL A 183 -9.50 -2.25 13.02
N GLY A 184 -8.30 -2.04 12.45
CA GLY A 184 -7.49 -3.13 11.88
C GLY A 184 -7.60 -3.29 10.35
N LYS A 185 -8.00 -2.25 9.61
CA LYS A 185 -8.03 -2.25 8.13
C LYS A 185 -6.69 -2.58 7.50
N THR A 186 -5.62 -1.90 7.90
CA THR A 186 -4.25 -2.17 7.41
C THR A 186 -3.85 -3.61 7.71
N THR A 187 -4.15 -4.12 8.91
CA THR A 187 -3.88 -5.53 9.26
C THR A 187 -4.62 -6.51 8.34
N LEU A 188 -5.87 -6.23 8.00
CA LEU A 188 -6.63 -7.05 7.05
C LEU A 188 -6.04 -6.96 5.63
N LEU A 189 -5.74 -5.75 5.15
CA LEU A 189 -5.10 -5.51 3.86
C LEU A 189 -3.77 -6.26 3.75
N THR A 190 -2.95 -6.23 4.80
CA THR A 190 -1.68 -6.94 4.87
C THR A 190 -1.86 -8.46 4.82
N GLN A 191 -2.87 -9.01 5.50
CA GLN A 191 -3.19 -10.45 5.41
C GLN A 191 -3.61 -10.85 4.00
N ILE A 192 -4.36 -10.00 3.29
CA ILE A 192 -4.73 -10.21 1.89
C ILE A 192 -3.48 -10.19 1.00
N ASN A 193 -2.58 -9.20 1.16
CA ASN A 193 -1.30 -9.15 0.45
C ASN A 193 -0.50 -10.44 0.64
N ASN A 194 -0.31 -10.87 1.89
CA ASN A 194 0.49 -12.07 2.20
C ASN A 194 -0.17 -13.39 1.74
N LYS A 195 -1.49 -13.41 1.46
CA LYS A 195 -2.11 -14.57 0.79
C LYS A 195 -1.58 -14.72 -0.65
N PHE A 196 -1.25 -13.63 -1.35
CA PHE A 196 -0.67 -13.72 -2.70
C PHE A 196 0.72 -14.37 -2.73
N SER A 197 1.49 -14.32 -1.63
CA SER A 197 2.76 -15.07 -1.52
C SER A 197 2.56 -16.58 -1.42
N LYS A 198 1.40 -17.01 -0.91
CA LYS A 198 1.07 -18.43 -0.67
C LYS A 198 0.39 -19.10 -1.86
N TYR A 199 -0.34 -18.35 -2.67
CA TYR A 199 -1.14 -18.87 -3.77
C TYR A 199 -0.71 -18.29 -5.12
N MET A 200 -0.50 -19.17 -6.10
CA MET A 200 -0.27 -18.77 -7.49
C MET A 200 -1.58 -18.24 -8.09
N CYS A 201 -1.78 -16.91 -8.02
CA CYS A 201 -3.04 -16.26 -8.42
C CYS A 201 -3.05 -15.74 -9.86
N GLY A 202 -1.99 -16.00 -10.65
CA GLY A 202 -1.92 -15.59 -12.05
C GLY A 202 -1.81 -14.08 -12.28
N PHE A 203 -1.26 -13.35 -11.31
CA PHE A 203 -0.83 -11.95 -11.46
C PHE A 203 0.67 -11.91 -11.71
N ASP A 204 1.11 -10.95 -12.52
CA ASP A 204 2.52 -10.74 -12.86
C ASP A 204 3.24 -9.93 -11.77
N SER A 205 2.51 -9.12 -10.99
CA SER A 205 3.05 -8.33 -9.87
C SER A 205 2.00 -8.03 -8.79
N VAL A 206 2.45 -7.90 -7.55
CA VAL A 206 1.67 -7.42 -6.41
C VAL A 206 2.39 -6.21 -5.84
N ILE A 207 1.71 -5.08 -5.80
CA ILE A 207 2.30 -3.77 -5.52
C ILE A 207 1.63 -3.22 -4.27
N TRP A 208 2.41 -2.85 -3.26
CA TRP A 208 1.92 -2.17 -2.08
C TRP A 208 2.48 -0.75 -2.00
N VAL A 209 1.59 0.21 -1.78
CA VAL A 209 1.90 1.64 -1.64
C VAL A 209 1.17 2.18 -0.43
N VAL A 210 1.87 2.96 0.41
CA VAL A 210 1.27 3.67 1.53
C VAL A 210 0.95 5.10 1.10
N VAL A 211 -0.30 5.52 1.25
CA VAL A 211 -0.75 6.85 0.85
C VAL A 211 -0.67 7.79 2.04
N SER A 212 0.04 8.91 1.87
CA SER A 212 0.09 9.97 2.88
C SER A 212 -1.25 10.70 3.00
N LYS A 213 -1.50 11.32 4.16
CA LYS A 213 -2.71 12.12 4.42
C LYS A 213 -2.98 13.17 3.35
N GLU A 214 -1.95 13.92 2.97
CA GLU A 214 -1.99 14.77 1.78
C GLU A 214 -1.58 13.93 0.58
N VAL A 215 -2.47 13.79 -0.41
CA VAL A 215 -2.19 12.94 -1.57
C VAL A 215 -1.11 13.59 -2.42
N ASN A 216 0.09 13.02 -2.33
CA ASN A 216 1.18 13.36 -3.23
C ASN A 216 1.25 12.33 -4.36
N VAL A 217 0.61 12.66 -5.47
CA VAL A 217 0.59 11.84 -6.69
C VAL A 217 2.00 11.50 -7.17
N GLU A 218 2.98 12.41 -7.03
CA GLU A 218 4.35 12.14 -7.47
C GLU A 218 5.04 11.09 -6.59
N ASN A 219 4.85 11.15 -5.28
CA ASN A 219 5.35 10.11 -4.37
C ASN A 219 4.73 8.74 -4.69
N ILE A 220 3.41 8.69 -4.95
CA ILE A 220 2.73 7.45 -5.33
C ILE A 220 3.30 6.90 -6.65
N LEU A 221 3.50 7.76 -7.65
CA LEU A 221 4.12 7.37 -8.93
C LEU A 221 5.51 6.77 -8.72
N ASP A 222 6.34 7.43 -7.91
CA ASP A 222 7.72 7.03 -7.63
C ASP A 222 7.78 5.69 -6.87
N GLU A 223 6.90 5.50 -5.88
CA GLU A 223 6.80 4.26 -5.11
C GLU A 223 6.33 3.08 -5.99
N ILE A 224 5.29 3.27 -6.80
CA ILE A 224 4.84 2.23 -7.75
C ILE A 224 5.98 1.89 -8.73
N ALA A 225 6.64 2.90 -9.32
CA ALA A 225 7.72 2.69 -10.28
C ALA A 225 8.90 1.93 -9.68
N GLN A 226 9.22 2.18 -8.40
CA GLN A 226 10.23 1.43 -7.67
C GLN A 226 9.84 -0.05 -7.50
N LYS A 227 8.60 -0.32 -7.09
CA LYS A 227 8.08 -1.67 -6.86
C LYS A 227 8.00 -2.51 -8.13
N VAL A 228 7.80 -1.89 -9.28
CA VAL A 228 7.82 -2.58 -10.59
C VAL A 228 9.16 -2.47 -11.32
N HIS A 229 10.22 -1.99 -10.64
CA HIS A 229 11.59 -1.92 -11.14
C HIS A 229 11.77 -1.11 -12.44
N ILE A 230 11.01 -0.02 -12.60
CA ILE A 230 11.15 0.91 -13.73
C ILE A 230 11.70 2.29 -13.31
N SER A 231 12.08 2.45 -12.04
CA SER A 231 12.74 3.64 -11.50
C SER A 231 14.23 3.74 -11.91
N GLY A 232 14.86 4.91 -11.69
CA GLY A 232 16.27 5.19 -12.03
C GLY A 232 16.47 6.51 -12.78
N GLU A 233 17.68 6.79 -13.27
CA GLU A 233 18.06 8.10 -13.83
C GLU A 233 17.12 8.62 -14.95
N LYS A 234 16.63 7.72 -15.81
CA LYS A 234 15.66 8.04 -16.86
C LYS A 234 14.24 8.31 -16.35
N TRP A 235 13.90 7.82 -15.18
CA TRP A 235 12.65 8.09 -14.47
C TRP A 235 12.77 9.40 -13.69
N ASP A 236 13.87 9.61 -12.97
CA ASP A 236 14.10 10.78 -12.11
C ASP A 236 14.16 12.09 -12.91
N THR A 237 14.54 12.03 -14.18
CA THR A 237 14.55 13.17 -15.11
C THR A 237 13.16 13.50 -15.69
N LYS A 238 12.14 12.69 -15.45
CA LYS A 238 10.78 12.91 -15.98
C LYS A 238 9.97 13.82 -15.07
N TYR A 239 9.20 14.70 -15.68
CA TYR A 239 8.15 15.44 -14.98
C TYR A 239 6.97 14.51 -14.60
N LYS A 240 6.23 14.87 -13.55
CA LYS A 240 5.03 14.16 -13.05
C LYS A 240 4.11 13.59 -14.14
N TYR A 241 3.71 14.41 -15.12
CA TYR A 241 2.85 13.94 -16.23
C TYR A 241 3.52 12.83 -17.07
N GLN A 242 4.82 12.97 -17.36
CA GLN A 242 5.57 11.98 -18.13
C GLN A 242 5.76 10.69 -17.33
N LYS A 243 5.97 10.78 -16.01
CA LYS A 243 5.99 9.63 -15.09
C LYS A 243 4.67 8.85 -15.16
N GLY A 244 3.52 9.54 -15.05
CA GLY A 244 2.20 8.92 -15.16
C GLY A 244 1.97 8.21 -16.51
N VAL A 245 2.28 8.87 -17.63
CA VAL A 245 2.15 8.25 -18.97
C VAL A 245 3.07 7.04 -19.15
N TYR A 246 4.30 7.14 -18.64
CA TYR A 246 5.28 6.06 -18.73
C TYR A 246 4.81 4.84 -17.92
N LEU A 247 4.41 5.05 -16.67
CA LEU A 247 3.90 4.02 -15.79
C LEU A 247 2.62 3.36 -16.35
N TYR A 248 1.69 4.15 -16.89
CA TYR A 248 0.49 3.62 -17.55
C TYR A 248 0.80 2.70 -18.72
N ASN A 249 1.75 3.08 -19.59
CA ASN A 249 2.12 2.26 -20.73
C ASN A 249 2.84 0.95 -20.35
N PHE A 250 3.46 0.93 -19.17
CA PHE A 250 4.03 -0.26 -18.57
C PHE A 250 2.94 -1.14 -17.93
N LEU A 251 2.17 -0.60 -16.98
CA LEU A 251 1.16 -1.33 -16.22
C LEU A 251 0.02 -1.88 -17.08
N ARG A 252 -0.38 -1.20 -18.16
CA ARG A 252 -1.46 -1.69 -19.03
C ARG A 252 -1.15 -3.01 -19.76
N LYS A 253 0.11 -3.45 -19.76
CA LYS A 253 0.58 -4.70 -20.36
C LYS A 253 0.75 -5.83 -19.33
N MET A 254 0.53 -5.53 -18.04
CA MET A 254 0.70 -6.45 -16.92
C MET A 254 -0.62 -6.69 -16.22
N ARG A 255 -0.75 -7.88 -15.64
CA ARG A 255 -1.80 -8.24 -14.69
C ARG A 255 -1.24 -8.00 -13.30
N PHE A 256 -1.85 -7.14 -12.50
CA PHE A 256 -1.32 -6.80 -11.19
C PHE A 256 -2.41 -6.56 -10.17
N VAL A 257 -2.04 -6.67 -8.91
CA VAL A 257 -2.83 -6.19 -7.77
C VAL A 257 -2.11 -5.00 -7.16
N LEU A 258 -2.79 -3.88 -7.02
CA LEU A 258 -2.29 -2.68 -6.37
C LEU A 258 -3.01 -2.47 -5.05
N PHE A 259 -2.27 -2.51 -3.95
CA PHE A 259 -2.69 -2.15 -2.61
C PHE A 259 -2.34 -0.69 -2.33
N LEU A 260 -3.35 0.11 -1.99
CA LEU A 260 -3.19 1.50 -1.54
C LEU A 260 -3.65 1.60 -0.08
N ASP A 261 -2.71 1.71 0.86
CA ASP A 261 -3.05 1.76 2.29
C ASP A 261 -3.24 3.21 2.77
N ASP A 262 -4.22 3.41 3.64
CA ASP A 262 -4.60 4.64 4.33
C ASP A 262 -4.94 5.82 3.39
N ILE A 263 -5.88 5.62 2.45
CA ILE A 263 -6.40 6.68 1.59
C ILE A 263 -7.34 7.63 2.37
N TRP A 264 -7.10 8.93 2.27
CA TRP A 264 -7.90 9.98 2.92
C TRP A 264 -8.84 10.74 1.98
N GLU A 265 -8.48 10.85 0.71
CA GLU A 265 -9.27 11.49 -0.34
C GLU A 265 -9.13 10.71 -1.65
N LYS A 266 -9.99 11.02 -2.64
CA LYS A 266 -10.01 10.31 -3.91
C LYS A 266 -8.64 10.31 -4.60
N VAL A 267 -8.09 9.13 -4.86
CA VAL A 267 -6.90 8.94 -5.68
C VAL A 267 -7.29 8.73 -7.14
N ASN A 268 -6.93 9.67 -8.02
CA ASN A 268 -7.20 9.54 -9.43
C ASN A 268 -6.23 8.53 -10.08
N LEU A 269 -6.73 7.32 -10.38
CA LEU A 269 -5.94 6.25 -11.00
C LEU A 269 -5.22 6.68 -12.28
N VAL A 270 -5.82 7.56 -13.09
CA VAL A 270 -5.21 8.07 -14.33
C VAL A 270 -3.97 8.91 -14.02
N GLU A 271 -4.03 9.75 -12.99
CA GLU A 271 -2.93 10.63 -12.60
C GLU A 271 -1.75 9.86 -12.02
N ILE A 272 -2.01 8.75 -11.32
CA ILE A 272 -0.98 7.84 -10.81
C ILE A 272 -0.58 6.77 -11.83
N GLY A 273 -0.97 6.91 -13.11
CA GLY A 273 -0.56 6.01 -14.19
C GLY A 273 -1.12 4.59 -14.08
N VAL A 274 -2.19 4.37 -13.32
CA VAL A 274 -2.83 3.07 -13.13
C VAL A 274 -3.98 2.92 -14.12
N PRO A 275 -3.98 1.89 -15.00
CA PRO A 275 -5.13 1.64 -15.86
C PRO A 275 -6.38 1.28 -15.05
N PHE A 276 -7.54 1.74 -15.49
CA PHE A 276 -8.79 1.32 -14.86
C PHE A 276 -8.95 -0.21 -14.93
N PRO A 277 -9.28 -0.87 -13.81
CA PRO A 277 -9.54 -2.30 -13.77
C PRO A 277 -10.63 -2.75 -14.76
N THR A 278 -10.34 -3.81 -15.52
CA THR A 278 -11.29 -4.48 -16.41
C THR A 278 -11.08 -5.98 -16.38
N ILE A 279 -12.11 -6.75 -16.73
CA ILE A 279 -12.02 -8.22 -16.86
C ILE A 279 -10.86 -8.64 -17.79
N LYS A 280 -10.60 -7.84 -18.85
CA LYS A 280 -9.58 -8.15 -19.86
C LYS A 280 -8.16 -7.90 -19.36
N ASN A 281 -7.91 -6.79 -18.66
CA ASN A 281 -6.55 -6.47 -18.19
C ASN A 281 -6.18 -7.18 -16.89
N LYS A 282 -7.17 -7.74 -16.16
CA LYS A 282 -6.96 -8.42 -14.87
C LYS A 282 -6.13 -7.58 -13.89
N CYS A 283 -6.29 -6.26 -13.94
CA CYS A 283 -5.80 -5.33 -12.94
C CYS A 283 -6.80 -5.29 -11.78
N LYS A 284 -6.33 -5.30 -10.54
CA LYS A 284 -7.16 -5.10 -9.35
C LYS A 284 -6.55 -4.01 -8.47
N VAL A 285 -7.40 -3.16 -7.91
CA VAL A 285 -7.01 -2.13 -6.94
C VAL A 285 -7.73 -2.40 -5.62
N VAL A 286 -7.00 -2.52 -4.53
CA VAL A 286 -7.54 -2.71 -3.19
C VAL A 286 -7.01 -1.60 -2.31
N PHE A 287 -7.86 -0.97 -1.52
CA PHE A 287 -7.43 0.12 -0.66
C PHE A 287 -8.11 0.12 0.69
N THR A 288 -7.46 0.75 1.67
CA THR A 288 -8.07 1.04 2.96
C THR A 288 -8.39 2.53 3.07
N THR A 289 -9.47 2.87 3.76
CA THR A 289 -9.85 4.26 4.04
C THR A 289 -10.66 4.35 5.32
N ARG A 290 -10.81 5.54 5.89
CA ARG A 290 -11.73 5.79 7.01
C ARG A 290 -13.10 6.29 6.53
N SER A 291 -13.24 6.55 5.23
CA SER A 291 -14.40 7.22 4.67
C SER A 291 -15.12 6.37 3.63
N LEU A 292 -16.41 6.14 3.86
CA LEU A 292 -17.31 5.54 2.87
C LEU A 292 -17.47 6.43 1.63
N ASP A 293 -17.38 7.76 1.79
CA ASP A 293 -17.39 8.70 0.66
C ASP A 293 -16.20 8.48 -0.26
N VAL A 294 -15.01 8.18 0.29
CA VAL A 294 -13.84 7.84 -0.51
C VAL A 294 -14.10 6.58 -1.34
N CYS A 295 -14.67 5.53 -0.73
CA CYS A 295 -15.06 4.31 -1.46
C CYS A 295 -15.97 4.61 -2.64
N THR A 296 -17.03 5.39 -2.40
CA THR A 296 -17.99 5.79 -3.44
C THR A 296 -17.32 6.62 -4.54
N SER A 297 -16.47 7.58 -4.16
CA SER A 297 -15.77 8.47 -5.10
C SER A 297 -14.75 7.75 -5.99
N MET A 298 -14.21 6.62 -5.51
CA MET A 298 -13.31 5.70 -6.22
C MET A 298 -14.08 4.70 -7.10
N GLY A 299 -15.41 4.70 -7.05
CA GLY A 299 -16.27 3.82 -7.86
C GLY A 299 -16.42 2.41 -7.30
N VAL A 300 -16.29 2.21 -5.98
CA VAL A 300 -16.54 0.92 -5.34
C VAL A 300 -18.05 0.69 -5.20
N GLU A 301 -18.58 -0.34 -5.85
CA GLU A 301 -20.01 -0.67 -5.80
C GLU A 301 -20.44 -1.27 -4.45
N LYS A 302 -19.59 -2.11 -3.87
CA LYS A 302 -19.84 -2.81 -2.60
C LYS A 302 -18.66 -2.63 -1.64
N PRO A 303 -18.59 -1.50 -0.94
CA PRO A 303 -17.55 -1.25 0.05
C PRO A 303 -17.65 -2.25 1.20
N MET A 304 -16.52 -2.75 1.68
CA MET A 304 -16.47 -3.68 2.82
C MET A 304 -16.11 -2.92 4.09
N GLU A 305 -17.01 -2.93 5.07
CA GLU A 305 -16.75 -2.33 6.37
C GLU A 305 -15.91 -3.28 7.24
N VAL A 306 -14.82 -2.76 7.80
CA VAL A 306 -14.04 -3.42 8.84
C VAL A 306 -14.55 -2.93 10.19
N GLN A 307 -15.21 -3.82 10.91
CA GLN A 307 -15.91 -3.53 12.18
C GLN A 307 -15.04 -3.88 13.38
N CYS A 308 -15.40 -3.33 14.55
CA CYS A 308 -14.79 -3.69 15.82
C CYS A 308 -14.97 -5.20 16.12
N LEU A 309 -14.09 -5.74 16.94
CA LEU A 309 -14.17 -7.14 17.36
C LEU A 309 -15.39 -7.38 18.24
N ALA A 310 -16.03 -8.53 18.06
CA ALA A 310 -17.04 -9.01 19.00
C ALA A 310 -16.44 -9.24 20.38
N ASP A 311 -17.24 -9.14 21.44
CA ASP A 311 -16.79 -9.21 22.85
C ASP A 311 -15.86 -10.41 23.15
N ASN A 312 -16.14 -11.57 22.58
CA ASN A 312 -15.33 -12.77 22.77
C ASN A 312 -13.95 -12.65 22.12
N ASP A 313 -13.89 -12.19 20.87
CA ASP A 313 -12.64 -12.01 20.12
C ASP A 313 -11.83 -10.84 20.70
N ALA A 314 -12.50 -9.78 21.14
CA ALA A 314 -11.92 -8.64 21.84
C ALA A 314 -11.24 -9.09 23.14
N TYR A 315 -11.93 -9.87 23.96
CA TYR A 315 -11.36 -10.43 25.19
C TYR A 315 -10.23 -11.41 24.90
N ASP A 316 -10.34 -12.21 23.84
CA ASP A 316 -9.28 -13.14 23.45
C ASP A 316 -8.00 -12.43 23.01
N LEU A 317 -8.12 -11.36 22.21
CA LEU A 317 -6.98 -10.49 21.88
C LEU A 317 -6.37 -9.88 23.16
N PHE A 318 -7.21 -9.34 24.05
CA PHE A 318 -6.77 -8.71 25.29
C PHE A 318 -5.96 -9.67 26.18
N GLN A 319 -6.49 -10.87 26.46
CA GLN A 319 -5.82 -11.83 27.34
C GLN A 319 -4.49 -12.33 26.76
N LYS A 320 -4.40 -12.52 25.44
CA LYS A 320 -3.16 -12.93 24.76
C LYS A 320 -2.07 -11.87 24.92
N LYS A 321 -2.44 -10.59 24.90
CA LYS A 321 -1.51 -9.46 25.06
C LYS A 321 -1.11 -9.20 26.51
N VAL A 322 -2.04 -9.30 27.46
CA VAL A 322 -1.74 -9.15 28.91
C VAL A 322 -0.82 -10.28 29.42
N GLY A 323 -1.01 -11.49 28.89
CA GLY A 323 -0.21 -12.66 29.21
C GLY A 323 -0.66 -13.43 30.45
N GLN A 324 -0.48 -14.76 30.42
CA GLN A 324 -1.00 -15.67 31.45
C GLN A 324 -0.35 -15.50 32.82
N ILE A 325 0.89 -15.01 32.90
CA ILE A 325 1.58 -14.74 34.17
C ILE A 325 0.81 -13.67 34.97
N THR A 326 0.42 -12.59 34.29
CA THR A 326 -0.35 -11.49 34.88
C THR A 326 -1.75 -11.95 35.27
N LEU A 327 -2.45 -12.61 34.35
CA LEU A 327 -3.82 -13.08 34.57
C LEU A 327 -3.93 -14.15 35.65
N GLY A 328 -2.86 -14.95 35.83
CA GLY A 328 -2.76 -15.98 36.86
C GLY A 328 -2.25 -15.47 38.22
N SER A 329 -1.97 -14.17 38.37
CA SER A 329 -1.44 -13.62 39.62
C SER A 329 -2.48 -13.61 40.75
N ASP A 330 -3.77 -13.50 40.42
CA ASP A 330 -4.89 -13.57 41.37
C ASP A 330 -6.18 -14.01 40.62
N PRO A 331 -7.05 -14.88 41.17
CA PRO A 331 -8.30 -15.25 40.53
C PRO A 331 -9.22 -14.08 40.18
N GLU A 332 -9.25 -13.02 40.99
CA GLU A 332 -10.08 -11.83 40.76
C GLU A 332 -9.57 -11.02 39.56
N ILE A 333 -8.25 -11.02 39.29
CA ILE A 333 -7.67 -10.32 38.12
C ILE A 333 -8.30 -10.82 36.81
N ARG A 334 -8.63 -12.11 36.72
CA ARG A 334 -9.27 -12.67 35.54
C ARG A 334 -10.65 -12.04 35.27
N GLU A 335 -11.47 -11.87 36.30
CA GLU A 335 -12.77 -11.21 36.19
C GLU A 335 -12.61 -9.72 35.88
N LEU A 336 -11.69 -9.03 36.56
CA LEU A 336 -11.39 -7.61 36.28
C LEU A 336 -10.85 -7.40 34.86
N SER A 337 -10.12 -8.38 34.30
CA SER A 337 -9.60 -8.31 32.94
C SER A 337 -10.72 -8.25 31.89
N ARG A 338 -11.85 -8.94 32.14
CA ARG A 338 -13.02 -8.86 31.24
C ARG A 338 -13.64 -7.48 31.29
N VAL A 339 -13.70 -6.87 32.48
CA VAL A 339 -14.22 -5.50 32.66
C VAL A 339 -13.35 -4.49 31.93
N VAL A 340 -12.03 -4.59 32.05
CA VAL A 340 -11.09 -3.70 31.34
C VAL A 340 -11.17 -3.89 29.83
N ALA A 341 -11.21 -5.14 29.34
CA ALA A 341 -11.33 -5.41 27.91
C ALA A 341 -12.64 -4.82 27.33
N LYS A 342 -13.74 -4.93 28.07
CA LYS A 342 -15.04 -4.37 27.65
C LYS A 342 -14.99 -2.85 27.46
N LYS A 343 -14.17 -2.13 28.24
CA LYS A 343 -13.97 -0.68 28.09
C LYS A 343 -13.28 -0.25 26.80
N CYS A 344 -12.71 -1.19 26.05
CA CYS A 344 -12.14 -0.91 24.73
C CYS A 344 -13.17 -1.05 23.59
N CYS A 345 -14.39 -1.53 23.90
CA CYS A 345 -15.52 -1.69 22.98
C CYS A 345 -15.15 -2.38 21.65
N GLY A 346 -14.30 -3.42 21.75
CA GLY A 346 -13.88 -4.21 20.60
C GLY A 346 -12.86 -3.53 19.67
N LEU A 347 -12.42 -2.29 19.94
CA LEU A 347 -11.46 -1.59 19.10
C LEU A 347 -10.04 -2.16 19.27
N PRO A 348 -9.43 -2.81 18.24
CA PRO A 348 -8.13 -3.46 18.37
C PRO A 348 -6.99 -2.54 18.81
N LEU A 349 -6.97 -1.29 18.34
CA LEU A 349 -5.99 -0.29 18.77
C LEU A 349 -6.06 -0.04 20.29
N ALA A 350 -7.27 0.15 20.83
CA ALA A 350 -7.46 0.38 22.26
C ALA A 350 -7.11 -0.87 23.08
N LEU A 351 -7.56 -2.05 22.63
CA LEU A 351 -7.24 -3.34 23.27
C LEU A 351 -5.74 -3.56 23.37
N ASN A 352 -4.97 -3.29 22.31
CA ASN A 352 -3.52 -3.44 22.30
C ASN A 352 -2.82 -2.50 23.30
N VAL A 353 -3.18 -1.22 23.29
CA VAL A 353 -2.54 -0.22 24.17
C VAL A 353 -2.91 -0.47 25.64
N VAL A 354 -4.19 -0.71 25.93
CA VAL A 354 -4.64 -0.96 27.31
C VAL A 354 -4.05 -2.27 27.84
N SER A 355 -4.05 -3.34 27.05
CA SER A 355 -3.45 -4.62 27.48
C SER A 355 -1.94 -4.51 27.72
N GLU A 356 -1.21 -3.73 26.93
CA GLU A 356 0.21 -3.44 27.15
C GLU A 356 0.41 -2.77 28.52
N THR A 357 -0.36 -1.73 28.83
CA THR A 357 -0.33 -1.05 30.13
C THR A 357 -0.69 -1.99 31.29
N MET A 358 -1.64 -2.90 31.08
CA MET A 358 -2.07 -3.85 32.10
C MET A 358 -1.11 -5.04 32.27
N SER A 359 -0.26 -5.33 31.28
CA SER A 359 0.64 -6.50 31.27
C SER A 359 1.66 -6.53 32.43
N CYS A 360 1.91 -5.39 33.10
CA CYS A 360 2.80 -5.29 34.25
C CYS A 360 2.08 -5.19 35.62
N LYS A 361 0.74 -5.11 35.65
CA LYS A 361 -0.06 -4.92 36.86
C LYS A 361 -0.36 -6.26 37.53
N ARG A 362 0.11 -6.47 38.75
CA ARG A 362 0.08 -7.80 39.42
C ARG A 362 -0.90 -7.87 40.58
N THR A 363 -1.48 -6.75 41.00
CA THR A 363 -2.36 -6.68 42.17
C THR A 363 -3.80 -6.31 41.81
N VAL A 364 -4.77 -6.86 42.53
CA VAL A 364 -6.20 -6.51 42.37
C VAL A 364 -6.44 -5.00 42.47
N GLN A 365 -5.71 -4.32 43.36
CA GLN A 365 -5.80 -2.88 43.59
C GLN A 365 -5.39 -2.08 42.35
N GLU A 366 -4.33 -2.48 41.65
CA GLU A 366 -3.92 -1.84 40.40
C GLU A 366 -4.98 -1.99 39.31
N TRP A 367 -5.61 -3.17 39.20
CA TRP A 367 -6.68 -3.42 38.23
C TRP A 367 -7.95 -2.63 38.55
N ARG A 368 -8.36 -2.57 39.83
CA ARG A 368 -9.48 -1.73 40.27
C ARG A 368 -9.19 -0.24 40.05
N HIS A 369 -7.96 0.20 40.29
CA HIS A 369 -7.56 1.58 40.00
C HIS A 369 -7.60 1.89 38.50
N ALA A 370 -7.14 0.97 37.64
CA ALA A 370 -7.26 1.11 36.19
C ALA A 370 -8.72 1.28 35.75
N ILE A 371 -9.63 0.44 36.26
CA ILE A 371 -11.07 0.56 35.99
C ILE A 371 -11.63 1.91 36.47
N TYR A 372 -11.21 2.38 37.65
CA TYR A 372 -11.61 3.69 38.14
C TYR A 372 -11.16 4.83 37.20
N VAL A 373 -9.93 4.80 36.70
CA VAL A 373 -9.43 5.81 35.75
C VAL A 373 -10.21 5.75 34.43
N LEU A 374 -10.42 4.55 33.87
CA LEU A 374 -11.19 4.35 32.64
C LEU A 374 -12.65 4.82 32.76
N ASN A 375 -13.28 4.67 33.93
CA ASN A 375 -14.65 5.13 34.18
C ASN A 375 -14.79 6.63 34.47
N SER A 376 -13.70 7.29 34.89
CA SER A 376 -13.76 8.68 35.35
C SER A 376 -13.36 9.66 34.26
N TYR A 377 -12.16 9.50 33.71
CA TYR A 377 -11.70 10.25 32.54
C TYR A 377 -10.63 9.42 31.83
N ALA A 378 -11.05 8.66 30.81
CA ALA A 378 -10.20 7.65 30.20
C ALA A 378 -8.96 8.26 29.54
N ALA A 379 -9.00 9.53 29.11
CA ALA A 379 -7.84 10.26 28.60
C ALA A 379 -6.66 10.33 29.59
N LYS A 380 -6.87 10.19 30.90
CA LYS A 380 -5.78 10.09 31.91
C LYS A 380 -5.17 8.69 32.02
N PHE A 381 -5.76 7.69 31.36
CA PHE A 381 -5.21 6.35 31.34
C PHE A 381 -3.94 6.32 30.49
N SER A 382 -2.89 5.67 31.00
CA SER A 382 -1.59 5.62 30.31
C SER A 382 -1.72 4.98 28.93
N GLY A 383 -1.35 5.72 27.89
CA GLY A 383 -1.46 5.31 26.49
C GLY A 383 -2.67 5.91 25.76
N MET A 384 -3.64 6.49 26.47
CA MET A 384 -4.89 6.94 25.84
C MET A 384 -4.68 8.25 25.06
N ASP A 385 -4.17 9.29 25.72
CA ASP A 385 -4.01 10.64 25.17
C ASP A 385 -2.82 10.78 24.20
N ASP A 386 -1.87 9.86 24.22
CA ASP A 386 -0.68 9.88 23.36
C ASP A 386 -0.71 8.84 22.23
N LYS A 387 -1.29 7.65 22.44
CA LYS A 387 -1.32 6.57 21.43
C LYS A 387 -2.68 6.33 20.78
N ILE A 388 -3.80 6.63 21.43
CA ILE A 388 -5.15 6.30 20.90
C ILE A 388 -5.86 7.55 20.38
N LEU A 389 -6.12 8.54 21.24
CA LEU A 389 -6.95 9.69 20.91
C LEU A 389 -6.39 10.52 19.75
N PRO A 390 -5.07 10.78 19.64
CA PRO A 390 -4.51 11.50 18.49
C PRO A 390 -4.75 10.77 17.16
N LEU A 391 -4.69 9.43 17.15
CA LEU A 391 -4.91 8.63 15.94
C LEU A 391 -6.36 8.67 15.47
N LEU A 392 -7.31 8.78 16.39
CA LEU A 392 -8.73 8.94 16.08
C LEU A 392 -9.06 10.38 15.67
N LYS A 393 -8.46 11.38 16.35
CA LYS A 393 -8.68 12.82 16.10
C LYS A 393 -8.44 13.20 14.65
N TYR A 394 -7.53 12.51 14.00
CA TYR A 394 -7.30 12.57 12.57
C TYR A 394 -8.56 12.50 11.69
N SER A 395 -9.50 11.60 12.01
CA SER A 395 -10.79 11.52 11.31
C SER A 395 -11.65 12.76 11.57
N TYR A 396 -11.67 13.25 12.81
CA TYR A 396 -12.34 14.50 13.18
C TYR A 396 -11.75 15.72 12.45
N ASP A 397 -10.43 15.80 12.36
CA ASP A 397 -9.73 16.92 11.69
C ASP A 397 -10.05 17.00 10.20
N SER A 398 -10.45 15.87 9.60
CA SER A 398 -10.78 15.76 8.18
C SER A 398 -12.25 16.10 7.88
N LEU A 399 -13.09 16.28 8.91
CA LEU A 399 -14.46 16.76 8.74
C LEU A 399 -14.46 18.19 8.20
N LYS A 400 -15.35 18.45 7.24
CA LYS A 400 -15.57 19.77 6.64
C LYS A 400 -16.74 20.44 7.35
N GLY A 401 -16.55 21.68 7.78
CA GLY A 401 -17.57 22.44 8.52
C GLY A 401 -17.33 22.40 10.03
N GLU A 402 -17.42 23.56 10.66
CA GLU A 402 -17.32 23.67 12.11
C GLU A 402 -18.60 23.18 12.80
N ASP A 403 -19.74 23.37 12.15
CA ASP A 403 -21.04 22.81 12.55
C ASP A 403 -20.99 21.29 12.66
N VAL A 404 -20.47 20.59 11.65
CA VAL A 404 -20.31 19.12 11.66
C VAL A 404 -19.45 18.64 12.83
N LYS A 405 -18.34 19.36 13.08
CA LYS A 405 -17.42 19.08 14.19
C LYS A 405 -18.11 19.28 15.53
N MET A 406 -18.79 20.41 15.72
CA MET A 406 -19.52 20.72 16.94
C MET A 406 -20.66 19.73 17.19
N CYS A 407 -21.38 19.29 16.15
CA CYS A 407 -22.39 18.25 16.24
C CYS A 407 -21.82 16.92 16.76
N LEU A 408 -20.63 16.50 16.29
CA LEU A 408 -19.96 15.31 16.85
C LEU A 408 -19.58 15.49 18.32
N LEU A 409 -19.03 16.65 18.69
CA LEU A 409 -18.67 16.93 20.09
C LEU A 409 -19.92 16.93 20.99
N TYR A 410 -21.05 17.42 20.48
CA TYR A 410 -22.33 17.38 21.19
C TYR A 410 -22.81 15.95 21.46
N CYS A 411 -22.63 15.02 20.51
CA CYS A 411 -22.97 13.60 20.71
C CYS A 411 -22.25 12.99 21.92
N ALA A 412 -21.07 13.51 22.31
CA ALA A 412 -20.32 12.99 23.44
C ALA A 412 -20.95 13.28 24.82
N LEU A 413 -21.95 14.17 24.87
CA LEU A 413 -22.73 14.45 26.07
C LEU A 413 -23.66 13.30 26.47
N PHE A 414 -24.02 12.44 25.51
CA PHE A 414 -24.84 11.28 25.78
C PHE A 414 -24.03 10.21 26.54
N PRO A 415 -24.71 9.34 27.31
CA PRO A 415 -24.02 8.26 28.03
C PRO A 415 -23.32 7.28 27.09
N GLU A 416 -22.38 6.50 27.65
CA GLU A 416 -21.81 5.31 26.97
C GLU A 416 -22.96 4.42 26.44
N ASP A 417 -22.74 3.80 25.27
CA ASP A 417 -23.71 2.94 24.58
C ASP A 417 -25.08 3.58 24.26
N ALA A 418 -25.18 4.92 24.24
CA ALA A 418 -26.44 5.60 23.96
C ALA A 418 -26.91 5.41 22.51
N LYS A 419 -28.12 4.87 22.38
CA LYS A 419 -28.91 4.87 21.15
C LYS A 419 -29.72 6.16 21.07
N ILE A 420 -29.40 7.01 20.09
CA ILE A 420 -29.99 8.35 19.97
C ILE A 420 -30.81 8.39 18.67
N ARG A 421 -32.10 8.71 18.77
CA ARG A 421 -32.95 8.94 17.60
C ARG A 421 -32.43 10.13 16.80
N LYS A 422 -32.34 9.99 15.48
CA LYS A 422 -31.81 11.04 14.59
C LYS A 422 -32.59 12.35 14.75
N GLU A 423 -33.92 12.26 14.81
CA GLU A 423 -34.81 13.41 14.94
C GLU A 423 -34.49 14.21 16.21
N ASN A 424 -34.45 13.53 17.37
CA ASN A 424 -34.13 14.16 18.65
C ASN A 424 -32.75 14.80 18.66
N LEU A 425 -31.75 14.14 18.06
CA LEU A 425 -30.39 14.68 18.00
C LEU A 425 -30.33 15.98 17.20
N ILE A 426 -31.05 16.03 16.08
CA ILE A 426 -31.15 17.22 15.24
C ILE A 426 -31.87 18.35 15.98
N GLU A 427 -32.98 18.07 16.66
CA GLU A 427 -33.68 19.04 17.49
C GLU A 427 -32.76 19.66 18.54
N TYR A 428 -31.90 18.87 19.18
CA TYR A 428 -30.91 19.39 20.13
C TYR A 428 -29.88 20.30 19.47
N TRP A 429 -29.38 19.95 18.28
CA TRP A 429 -28.42 20.79 17.56
C TRP A 429 -29.02 22.12 17.10
N ILE A 430 -30.31 22.14 16.77
CA ILE A 430 -31.06 23.38 16.46
C ILE A 430 -31.23 24.21 17.74
N CYS A 431 -31.64 23.59 18.85
CA CYS A 431 -31.77 24.29 20.14
C CYS A 431 -30.45 24.88 20.65
N GLU A 432 -29.32 24.24 20.35
CA GLU A 432 -27.98 24.72 20.66
C GLU A 432 -27.46 25.80 19.70
N GLU A 433 -28.25 26.16 18.68
CA GLU A 433 -27.85 27.07 17.60
C GLU A 433 -26.58 26.62 16.86
N ILE A 434 -26.24 25.32 16.92
CA ILE A 434 -25.17 24.72 16.10
C ILE A 434 -25.66 24.65 14.65
N ILE A 435 -26.94 24.35 14.46
CA ILE A 435 -27.65 24.45 13.18
C ILE A 435 -28.58 25.67 13.25
N ASP A 436 -28.47 26.57 12.28
CA ASP A 436 -29.30 27.76 12.20
C ASP A 436 -30.74 27.41 11.80
N GLY A 437 -31.67 27.55 12.75
CA GLY A 437 -33.11 27.35 12.54
C GLY A 437 -33.85 28.59 11.99
N SER A 438 -33.19 29.75 11.87
CA SER A 438 -33.86 31.02 11.55
C SER A 438 -34.46 31.08 10.15
N GLU A 439 -33.91 30.31 9.21
CA GLU A 439 -34.39 30.19 7.84
C GLU A 439 -35.48 29.12 7.65
N GLY A 440 -35.92 28.46 8.73
CA GLY A 440 -37.01 27.50 8.77
C GLY A 440 -36.61 26.11 9.27
N ILE A 441 -37.49 25.49 10.07
CA ILE A 441 -37.26 24.19 10.73
C ILE A 441 -36.95 23.09 9.71
N ASP A 442 -37.74 22.96 8.64
CA ASP A 442 -37.53 21.94 7.60
C ASP A 442 -36.12 22.04 6.97
N LYS A 443 -35.58 23.25 6.80
CA LYS A 443 -34.24 23.45 6.23
C LYS A 443 -33.17 22.99 7.22
N ALA A 444 -33.32 23.37 8.49
CA ALA A 444 -32.42 22.97 9.57
C ALA A 444 -32.44 21.45 9.79
N GLU A 445 -33.61 20.82 9.71
CA GLU A 445 -33.75 19.37 9.80
C GLU A 445 -33.00 18.65 8.67
N ASN A 446 -33.19 19.10 7.42
CA ASN A 446 -32.47 18.55 6.28
C ASN A 446 -30.95 18.71 6.41
N GLN A 447 -30.47 19.86 6.91
CA GLN A 447 -29.06 20.06 7.22
C GLN A 447 -28.59 19.08 8.30
N GLY A 448 -29.38 18.87 9.35
CA GLY A 448 -29.09 17.91 10.42
C GLY A 448 -28.92 16.47 9.90
N TYR A 449 -29.79 16.02 9.00
CA TYR A 449 -29.64 14.71 8.35
C TYR A 449 -28.38 14.62 7.48
N GLU A 450 -28.00 15.68 6.76
CA GLU A 450 -26.75 15.70 5.98
C GLU A 450 -25.51 15.66 6.89
N ILE A 451 -25.54 16.34 8.03
CA ILE A 451 -24.48 16.28 9.04
C ILE A 451 -24.34 14.87 9.60
N ILE A 452 -25.46 14.23 9.99
CA ILE A 452 -25.45 12.83 10.44
C ILE A 452 -24.87 11.92 9.36
N GLY A 453 -25.33 12.06 8.12
CA GLY A 453 -24.82 11.29 6.99
C GLY A 453 -23.31 11.45 6.82
N SER A 454 -22.80 12.68 6.95
CA SER A 454 -21.36 12.97 6.87
C SER A 454 -20.56 12.30 7.99
N LEU A 455 -21.07 12.33 9.24
CA LEU A 455 -20.42 11.68 10.38
C LEU A 455 -20.43 10.14 10.28
N VAL A 456 -21.52 9.57 9.77
CA VAL A 456 -21.62 8.13 9.49
C VAL A 456 -20.66 7.72 8.38
N ARG A 457 -20.62 8.45 7.27
CA ARG A 457 -19.70 8.17 6.15
C ARG A 457 -18.24 8.37 6.55
N ALA A 458 -17.93 9.20 7.55
CA ALA A 458 -16.61 9.35 8.14
C ALA A 458 -16.24 8.25 9.17
N SER A 459 -17.13 7.28 9.40
CA SER A 459 -16.99 6.23 10.43
C SER A 459 -16.81 6.78 11.86
N LEU A 460 -17.43 7.93 12.15
CA LEU A 460 -17.41 8.57 13.47
C LEU A 460 -18.73 8.41 14.24
N LEU A 461 -19.83 8.15 13.54
CA LEU A 461 -21.10 7.68 14.10
C LEU A 461 -21.48 6.35 13.47
N MET A 462 -22.10 5.48 14.26
CA MET A 462 -22.68 4.22 13.80
C MET A 462 -24.18 4.42 13.62
N GLU A 463 -24.75 3.86 12.56
CA GLU A 463 -26.18 3.90 12.28
C GLU A 463 -26.79 2.52 12.50
N GLU A 464 -27.91 2.48 13.23
CA GLU A 464 -28.69 1.28 13.47
C GLU A 464 -30.17 1.57 13.22
N VAL A 465 -30.94 0.52 12.95
CA VAL A 465 -32.40 0.57 12.87
C VAL A 465 -32.96 -0.27 14.00
N GLU A 466 -33.80 0.35 14.84
CA GLU A 466 -34.47 -0.37 15.92
C GLU A 466 -35.59 -1.27 15.41
N LEU A 467 -36.08 -2.18 16.27
CA LEU A 467 -37.14 -3.13 15.92
C LEU A 467 -38.46 -2.44 15.54
N ASP A 468 -38.69 -1.23 16.04
CA ASP A 468 -39.87 -0.40 15.70
C ASP A 468 -39.68 0.41 14.41
N GLY A 469 -38.53 0.28 13.75
CA GLY A 469 -38.17 0.99 12.52
C GLY A 469 -37.57 2.37 12.74
N ALA A 470 -37.31 2.79 13.99
CA ALA A 470 -36.66 4.07 14.27
C ALA A 470 -35.19 4.06 13.82
N ASN A 471 -34.78 5.11 13.10
CA ASN A 471 -33.39 5.32 12.72
C ASN A 471 -32.64 5.95 13.90
N ILE A 472 -31.64 5.25 14.40
CA ILE A 472 -30.84 5.69 15.54
C ILE A 472 -29.36 5.80 15.14
N VAL A 473 -28.64 6.61 15.91
CA VAL A 473 -27.19 6.71 15.83
C VAL A 473 -26.56 6.45 17.21
N CYS A 474 -25.36 5.89 17.17
CA CYS A 474 -24.56 5.56 18.34
C CYS A 474 -23.14 6.14 18.15
N LEU A 475 -22.59 6.72 19.21
CA LEU A 475 -21.19 7.15 19.25
C LEU A 475 -20.37 6.08 19.95
N HIS A 476 -19.36 5.52 19.28
CA HIS A 476 -18.50 4.50 19.87
C HIS A 476 -17.73 5.08 21.07
N ASP A 477 -17.66 4.36 22.19
CA ASP A 477 -17.13 4.92 23.46
C ASP A 477 -15.71 5.49 23.35
N VAL A 478 -14.79 4.84 22.62
CA VAL A 478 -13.44 5.40 22.41
C VAL A 478 -13.45 6.68 21.56
N VAL A 479 -14.40 6.81 20.61
CA VAL A 479 -14.59 8.06 19.84
C VAL A 479 -15.26 9.12 20.71
N ARG A 480 -16.16 8.72 21.59
CA ARG A 480 -16.74 9.58 22.61
C ARG A 480 -15.66 10.16 23.53
N GLU A 481 -14.73 9.34 24.01
CA GLU A 481 -13.58 9.81 24.80
C GLU A 481 -12.68 10.78 23.99
N MET A 482 -12.47 10.51 22.70
CA MET A 482 -11.77 11.46 21.81
C MET A 482 -12.53 12.79 21.70
N ALA A 483 -13.84 12.75 21.53
CA ALA A 483 -14.67 13.96 21.44
C ALA A 483 -14.63 14.77 22.75
N LEU A 484 -14.74 14.11 23.91
CA LEU A 484 -14.59 14.78 25.23
C LEU A 484 -13.19 15.38 25.42
N TRP A 485 -12.16 14.66 24.99
CA TRP A 485 -10.78 15.15 25.03
C TRP A 485 -10.58 16.39 24.15
N ILE A 486 -11.14 16.40 22.93
CA ILE A 486 -11.11 17.58 22.05
C ILE A 486 -11.91 18.74 22.66
N ALA A 487 -13.13 18.48 23.14
CA ALA A 487 -14.02 19.48 23.72
C ALA A 487 -13.42 20.15 24.97
N SER A 488 -12.55 19.45 25.70
CA SER A 488 -11.82 19.94 26.87
C SER A 488 -10.45 20.56 26.55
N ASP A 489 -10.26 21.09 25.33
CA ASP A 489 -8.98 21.65 24.84
C ASP A 489 -7.81 20.65 25.04
N LEU A 490 -7.98 19.45 24.47
CA LEU A 490 -7.01 18.35 24.55
C LEU A 490 -6.67 17.99 26.01
N GLY A 491 -7.68 18.02 26.88
CA GLY A 491 -7.59 17.67 28.30
C GLY A 491 -7.08 18.78 29.24
N LYS A 492 -6.87 19.99 28.74
CA LYS A 492 -6.44 21.15 29.56
C LYS A 492 -7.58 21.76 30.37
N GLN A 493 -8.81 21.70 29.85
CA GLN A 493 -10.01 22.30 30.44
C GLN A 493 -11.09 21.24 30.70
N ASN A 494 -10.78 20.26 31.55
CA ASN A 494 -11.67 19.12 31.82
C ASN A 494 -13.02 19.51 32.44
N GLU A 495 -13.15 20.69 33.04
CA GLU A 495 -14.42 21.19 33.60
C GLU A 495 -15.30 21.90 32.57
N ALA A 496 -14.80 22.20 31.36
CA ALA A 496 -15.60 22.86 30.33
C ALA A 496 -16.75 21.97 29.82
N PHE A 497 -16.51 20.66 29.79
CA PHE A 497 -17.49 19.64 29.40
C PHE A 497 -17.56 18.57 30.48
N ILE A 498 -18.63 18.61 31.29
CA ILE A 498 -18.82 17.67 32.39
C ILE A 498 -19.85 16.62 31.97
N VAL A 499 -19.36 15.42 31.67
CA VAL A 499 -20.23 14.29 31.33
C VAL A 499 -20.09 13.19 32.37
N ARG A 500 -21.16 13.03 33.16
CA ARG A 500 -21.29 12.05 34.23
C ARG A 500 -22.64 11.34 34.14
N ALA A 501 -22.99 10.92 32.93
CA ALA A 501 -24.23 10.22 32.66
C ALA A 501 -24.13 8.74 33.03
N SER A 502 -25.19 8.16 33.59
CA SER A 502 -25.29 6.74 33.96
C SER A 502 -24.25 6.24 34.99
N VAL A 503 -23.65 7.12 35.79
CA VAL A 503 -22.65 6.73 36.81
C VAL A 503 -23.26 6.53 38.21
N GLY A 504 -24.57 6.74 38.35
CA GLY A 504 -25.31 6.49 39.59
C GLY A 504 -25.19 7.61 40.63
N LEU A 505 -24.97 8.86 40.20
CA LEU A 505 -24.90 10.01 41.10
C LEU A 505 -26.19 10.18 41.89
N ARG A 506 -26.08 10.55 43.17
CA ARG A 506 -27.20 10.89 44.05
C ARG A 506 -27.28 12.37 44.40
N GLU A 507 -26.16 13.07 44.25
CA GLU A 507 -25.99 14.49 44.50
C GLU A 507 -25.23 15.10 43.33
N ILE A 508 -25.33 16.43 43.18
CA ILE A 508 -24.54 17.14 42.19
C ILE A 508 -23.05 17.09 42.54
N LEU A 509 -22.21 17.04 41.52
CA LEU A 509 -20.76 16.97 41.69
C LEU A 509 -20.22 18.29 42.24
N LYS A 510 -19.11 18.22 42.97
CA LYS A 510 -18.32 19.42 43.27
C LYS A 510 -17.48 19.77 42.03
N VAL A 511 -17.76 20.92 41.45
CA VAL A 511 -16.98 21.53 40.37
C VAL A 511 -16.12 22.63 40.99
N GLU A 512 -14.85 22.71 40.62
CA GLU A 512 -13.91 23.70 41.18
C GLU A 512 -14.25 25.10 40.67
N ASN A 513 -14.54 25.23 39.37
CA ASN A 513 -14.93 26.49 38.77
C ASN A 513 -16.17 26.36 37.87
N TRP A 514 -17.35 26.71 38.40
CA TRP A 514 -18.61 26.68 37.66
C TRP A 514 -18.68 27.65 36.47
N ASN A 515 -17.85 28.70 36.44
CA ASN A 515 -17.87 29.69 35.36
C ASN A 515 -17.29 29.17 34.04
N VAL A 516 -16.46 28.12 34.07
CA VAL A 516 -15.88 27.55 32.83
C VAL A 516 -16.73 26.43 32.24
N VAL A 517 -17.76 25.98 32.95
CA VAL A 517 -18.62 24.89 32.50
C VAL A 517 -19.52 25.38 31.36
N ARG A 518 -19.35 24.80 30.17
CA ARG A 518 -20.16 25.13 28.99
C ARG A 518 -21.25 24.13 28.75
N ARG A 519 -20.95 22.84 28.91
CA ARG A 519 -21.92 21.76 28.72
C ARG A 519 -21.83 20.75 29.84
N MET A 520 -23.00 20.41 30.39
CA MET A 520 -23.12 19.44 31.46
C MET A 520 -24.17 18.39 31.11
N SER A 521 -23.81 17.11 31.29
CA SER A 521 -24.73 16.00 31.17
C SER A 521 -24.66 15.12 32.41
N LEU A 522 -25.81 15.07 33.11
CA LEU A 522 -26.06 14.26 34.29
C LEU A 522 -27.20 13.27 34.03
N MET A 523 -27.45 12.91 32.77
CA MET A 523 -28.51 11.98 32.37
C MET A 523 -28.42 10.64 33.10
N LYS A 524 -29.56 9.98 33.29
CA LYS A 524 -29.65 8.61 33.84
C LYS A 524 -28.98 8.45 35.21
N ASN A 525 -29.12 9.46 36.09
CA ASN A 525 -28.62 9.40 37.47
C ASN A 525 -29.78 9.37 38.50
N ASN A 526 -29.43 9.15 39.77
CA ASN A 526 -30.37 9.08 40.89
C ASN A 526 -30.38 10.37 41.73
N ILE A 527 -30.21 11.54 41.09
CA ILE A 527 -30.20 12.84 41.77
C ILE A 527 -31.63 13.26 42.05
N ALA A 528 -32.01 13.32 43.34
CA ALA A 528 -33.37 13.67 43.77
C ALA A 528 -33.58 15.19 43.86
N HIS A 529 -32.55 15.94 44.29
CA HIS A 529 -32.63 17.37 44.53
C HIS A 529 -31.48 18.11 43.85
N LEU A 530 -31.83 19.16 43.10
CA LEU A 530 -30.88 20.14 42.58
C LEU A 530 -31.03 21.40 43.42
N ASP A 531 -30.13 21.57 44.39
CA ASP A 531 -30.14 22.67 45.35
C ASP A 531 -28.90 23.56 45.19
N GLY A 532 -29.07 24.83 45.55
CA GLY A 532 -28.01 25.84 45.56
C GLY A 532 -27.88 26.64 44.28
N ARG A 533 -27.34 27.84 44.42
CA ARG A 533 -27.01 28.72 43.30
C ARG A 533 -25.71 28.29 42.64
N LEU A 534 -25.79 27.93 41.36
CA LEU A 534 -24.62 27.67 40.53
C LEU A 534 -24.35 28.91 39.68
N ASP A 535 -23.26 29.64 39.96
CA ASP A 535 -22.83 30.73 39.09
C ASP A 535 -22.17 30.12 37.83
N CYS A 536 -23.01 29.75 36.85
CA CYS A 536 -22.67 29.09 35.60
C CYS A 536 -22.80 30.04 34.40
N MET A 537 -21.91 31.02 34.30
CA MET A 537 -22.03 32.10 33.30
C MET A 537 -21.84 31.64 31.84
N GLU A 538 -21.13 30.53 31.59
CA GLU A 538 -20.87 30.00 30.24
C GLU A 538 -21.74 28.78 29.87
N LEU A 539 -22.64 28.32 30.76
CA LEU A 539 -23.39 27.09 30.54
C LEU A 539 -24.47 27.28 29.46
N THR A 540 -24.32 26.56 28.35
CA THR A 540 -25.28 26.53 27.24
C THR A 540 -26.16 25.28 27.27
N THR A 541 -25.63 24.16 27.78
CA THR A 541 -26.34 22.86 27.79
C THR A 541 -26.38 22.23 29.17
N LEU A 542 -27.57 21.84 29.62
CA LEU A 542 -27.76 20.99 30.79
C LEU A 542 -28.69 19.81 30.46
N LEU A 543 -28.14 18.60 30.42
CA LEU A 543 -28.87 17.37 30.13
C LEU A 543 -29.18 16.60 31.42
N LEU A 544 -30.48 16.48 31.74
CA LEU A 544 -31.01 15.83 32.96
C LEU A 544 -31.99 14.69 32.65
N GLN A 545 -32.07 14.26 31.40
CA GLN A 545 -33.04 13.25 30.97
C GLN A 545 -32.87 11.94 31.75
N SER A 546 -33.99 11.34 32.12
CA SER A 546 -34.05 10.09 32.89
C SER A 546 -33.31 10.14 34.23
N THR A 547 -33.15 11.34 34.81
CA THR A 547 -32.69 11.49 36.19
C THR A 547 -33.90 11.48 37.13
N HIS A 548 -33.78 10.83 38.29
CA HIS A 548 -34.85 10.73 39.30
C HIS A 548 -35.08 12.05 40.08
N LEU A 549 -35.29 13.15 39.37
CA LEU A 549 -35.46 14.49 39.95
C LEU A 549 -36.83 14.63 40.61
N GLU A 550 -36.84 14.94 41.90
CA GLU A 550 -38.04 15.25 42.68
C GLU A 550 -38.22 16.77 42.86
N LYS A 551 -37.13 17.52 42.99
CA LYS A 551 -37.16 18.97 43.20
C LYS A 551 -35.96 19.68 42.56
N ILE A 552 -36.22 20.81 41.92
CA ILE A 552 -35.23 21.79 41.51
C ILE A 552 -35.48 23.05 42.35
N SER A 553 -34.46 23.52 43.07
CA SER A 553 -34.55 24.74 43.88
C SER A 553 -34.78 25.95 42.98
N SER A 554 -35.49 26.97 43.48
CA SER A 554 -35.64 28.26 42.77
C SER A 554 -34.33 29.06 42.66
N GLU A 555 -33.31 28.67 43.42
CA GLU A 555 -31.98 29.28 43.38
C GLU A 555 -31.07 28.64 42.31
N PHE A 556 -31.45 27.46 41.82
CA PHE A 556 -30.77 26.73 40.74
C PHE A 556 -31.29 27.24 39.40
#